data_AF-A0A843GPM3-F1
#
_entry.id   AF-A0A843GPM3-F1
#
_cell.length_a   1.000
_cell.length_b   1.000
_cell.length_c   1.000
_cell.angle_alpha   90.00
_cell.angle_beta   90.00
_cell.angle_gamma   90.00
#
_symmetry.space_group_name_H-M   'P 1'
#
loop_
_entity.id
_entity.type
_entity.pdbx_description
1 polymer ?
#
loop_
_entity_poly.entity_id
_entity_poly.type
_entity_poly.pdbx_seq_one_letter_code
_entity_poly.pdbx_strand_id
1 'polypeptide(L)'
;MKTTNNIMHNYDMFNFWQIDLNELPSKGVLYSKNAKIKARSMTVLEVKYLASLREENATDICNELIEKCTILENLKYEELVLADREFIIFWIRLNSFINGNGFNVIIPSCSACKSRIEHIIKLVDLEFVYLDHPFVNKVFLPDLGITLPIKMPRYNDSIYEINDDIDEICLYIDTANTMEEKYTFISNLTANDFMILKAHIADNYCGVKKDFTITCPTCGKTHNVKIEISDKNLFSKVDLLQILETITRIAKYSNLQITNEWAWVEVEAEQQIINKMIEEENEANNKEIAKAKSQMPNIPHATKPSMPSMPHL
;
A
#
# COMPACT_ATOMS: atom_id res chain seq x y z
N MET A 1 18.80 33.98 -27.99
CA MET A 1 17.60 33.56 -27.22
C MET A 1 17.43 32.06 -27.32
N LYS A 2 17.86 31.35 -26.28
CA LYS A 2 17.35 30.04 -25.82
C LYS A 2 18.14 29.75 -24.54
N THR A 3 17.61 30.28 -23.45
CA THR A 3 18.03 30.02 -22.08
C THR A 3 17.85 28.53 -21.82
N THR A 4 18.96 27.81 -21.67
CA THR A 4 18.99 26.51 -21.01
C THR A 4 18.65 26.77 -19.54
N ASN A 5 17.36 26.60 -19.21
CA ASN A 5 16.93 26.54 -17.82
C ASN A 5 17.56 25.31 -17.19
N ASN A 6 18.61 25.57 -16.41
CA ASN A 6 19.23 24.65 -15.49
C ASN A 6 18.22 24.39 -14.37
N ILE A 7 17.32 23.41 -14.58
CA ILE A 7 16.52 22.86 -13.48
C ILE A 7 17.42 21.87 -12.74
N MET A 8 18.42 22.40 -12.04
CA MET A 8 19.13 21.67 -11.00
C MET A 8 18.15 21.63 -9.82
N HIS A 9 17.28 20.62 -9.84
CA HIS A 9 16.21 20.43 -8.88
C HIS A 9 16.75 20.42 -7.45
N ASN A 10 15.96 21.02 -6.57
CA ASN A 10 16.06 21.15 -5.11
C ASN A 10 16.04 19.78 -4.38
N TYR A 11 16.83 18.80 -4.82
CA TYR A 11 16.84 17.44 -4.24
C TYR A 11 17.36 17.40 -2.80
N ASP A 12 18.11 18.43 -2.37
CA ASP A 12 18.65 18.54 -1.00
C ASP A 12 17.56 18.73 0.08
N MET A 13 16.31 19.04 -0.28
CA MET A 13 15.24 19.25 0.70
C MET A 13 14.50 17.98 1.15
N PHE A 14 14.57 16.87 0.40
CA PHE A 14 13.61 15.77 0.57
C PHE A 14 14.19 14.46 1.12
N ASN A 15 15.39 14.49 1.71
CA ASN A 15 16.01 13.35 2.42
C ASN A 15 15.83 12.00 1.69
N PHE A 16 16.24 11.90 0.43
CA PHE A 16 16.18 10.63 -0.29
C PHE A 16 17.11 9.59 0.35
N TRP A 17 16.56 8.43 0.68
CA TRP A 17 17.30 7.28 1.20
C TRP A 17 17.65 6.33 0.07
N GLN A 18 18.90 5.88 0.05
CA GLN A 18 19.32 4.86 -0.90
C GLN A 18 18.77 3.50 -0.46
N ILE A 19 18.06 2.82 -1.35
CA ILE A 19 17.64 1.42 -1.18
C ILE A 19 18.81 0.55 -1.63
N ASP A 20 19.25 -0.39 -0.79
CA ASP A 20 20.24 -1.38 -1.19
C ASP A 20 19.60 -2.33 -2.20
N LEU A 21 20.24 -2.54 -3.35
CA LEU A 21 19.72 -3.45 -4.37
C LEU A 21 19.55 -4.89 -3.85
N ASN A 22 20.30 -5.28 -2.82
CA ASN A 22 20.17 -6.59 -2.17
C ASN A 22 18.90 -6.70 -1.29
N GLU A 23 18.25 -5.58 -0.95
CA GLU A 23 16.97 -5.56 -0.24
C GLU A 23 15.77 -5.69 -1.19
N LEU A 24 15.99 -5.56 -2.50
CA LEU A 24 14.95 -5.78 -3.51
C LEU A 24 14.68 -7.28 -3.70
N PRO A 25 13.43 -7.69 -4.01
CA PRO A 25 13.10 -9.08 -4.32
C PRO A 25 14.01 -9.72 -5.38
N SER A 26 14.35 -9.00 -6.45
CA SER A 26 15.25 -9.51 -7.50
C SER A 26 16.75 -9.49 -7.12
N LYS A 27 17.07 -8.90 -5.96
CA LYS A 27 18.43 -8.56 -5.52
C LYS A 27 19.23 -7.71 -6.52
N GLY A 28 18.53 -7.01 -7.42
CA GLY A 28 19.14 -6.21 -8.48
C GLY A 28 19.94 -7.01 -9.52
N VAL A 29 19.80 -8.35 -9.56
CA VAL A 29 20.56 -9.23 -10.47
C VAL A 29 20.32 -8.89 -11.94
N LEU A 30 19.17 -8.29 -12.25
CA LEU A 30 18.74 -7.93 -13.60
C LEU A 30 19.04 -6.47 -13.98
N TYR A 31 19.72 -5.71 -13.11
CA TYR A 31 20.07 -4.31 -13.34
C TYR A 31 21.54 -4.13 -13.71
N SER A 32 21.86 -2.93 -14.20
CA SER A 32 23.23 -2.54 -14.45
C SER A 32 24.02 -2.51 -13.13
N LYS A 33 25.32 -2.84 -13.16
CA LYS A 33 26.16 -2.90 -11.93
C LYS A 33 26.27 -1.59 -11.16
N ASN A 34 25.97 -0.47 -11.82
CA ASN A 34 25.99 0.88 -11.27
C ASN A 34 24.60 1.47 -11.09
N ALA A 35 23.55 0.65 -11.22
CA ALA A 35 22.18 1.05 -10.90
C ALA A 35 22.11 1.49 -9.44
N LYS A 36 21.40 2.59 -9.19
CA LYS A 36 21.05 3.01 -7.83
C LYS A 36 19.60 3.46 -7.80
N ILE A 37 18.94 3.10 -6.71
CA ILE A 37 17.58 3.53 -6.42
C ILE A 37 17.63 4.30 -5.12
N LYS A 38 17.12 5.51 -5.13
CA LYS A 38 16.82 6.27 -3.91
C LYS A 38 15.33 6.52 -3.85
N ALA A 39 14.76 6.48 -2.67
CA ALA A 39 13.34 6.74 -2.44
C ALA A 39 13.15 7.70 -1.26
N ARG A 40 11.98 8.32 -1.18
CA ARG A 40 11.56 9.16 -0.06
C ARG A 40 10.10 8.95 0.30
N SER A 41 9.70 9.44 1.47
CA SER A 41 8.30 9.54 1.85
C SER A 41 7.57 10.54 0.95
N MET A 42 6.26 10.35 0.83
CA MET A 42 5.37 11.26 0.11
C MET A 42 5.27 12.62 0.82
N THR A 43 5.07 13.67 0.04
CA THR A 43 4.70 14.99 0.52
C THR A 43 3.18 15.15 0.63
N VAL A 44 2.73 16.23 1.27
CA VAL A 44 1.31 16.62 1.28
C VAL A 44 0.73 16.74 -0.13
N LEU A 45 1.50 17.25 -1.10
CA LEU A 45 1.04 17.33 -2.49
C LEU A 45 0.75 15.96 -3.09
N GLU A 46 1.64 15.00 -2.84
CA GLU A 46 1.53 13.64 -3.37
C GLU A 46 0.42 12.85 -2.69
N VAL A 47 0.22 13.04 -1.38
CA VAL A 47 -0.91 12.41 -0.69
C VAL A 47 -2.26 12.99 -1.14
N LYS A 48 -2.33 14.30 -1.45
CA LYS A 48 -3.50 14.90 -2.11
C LYS A 48 -3.71 14.33 -3.52
N TYR A 49 -2.63 14.09 -4.26
CA TYR A 49 -2.71 13.47 -5.58
C TYR A 49 -3.21 12.02 -5.48
N LEU A 50 -2.70 11.27 -4.51
CA LEU A 50 -3.15 9.91 -4.19
C LEU A 50 -4.63 9.86 -3.78
N ALA A 51 -5.19 10.92 -3.18
CA ALA A 51 -6.62 11.01 -2.89
C ALA A 51 -7.51 11.02 -4.17
N SER A 52 -6.92 11.21 -5.36
CA SER A 52 -7.61 11.06 -6.66
C SER A 52 -7.60 9.64 -7.23
N LEU A 53 -7.06 8.67 -6.47
CA LEU A 53 -6.99 7.26 -6.85
C LEU A 53 -8.38 6.66 -7.06
N ARG A 54 -8.57 6.11 -8.25
CA ARG A 54 -9.72 5.32 -8.69
C ARG A 54 -9.20 4.09 -9.42
N GLU A 55 -10.06 3.10 -9.62
CA GLU A 55 -9.66 1.86 -10.29
C GLU A 55 -9.15 2.10 -11.71
N GLU A 56 -9.69 3.10 -12.41
CA GLU A 56 -9.37 3.36 -13.82
C GLU A 56 -8.05 4.11 -14.03
N ASN A 57 -7.54 4.80 -12.99
CA ASN A 57 -6.29 5.56 -13.06
C ASN A 57 -5.24 5.07 -12.05
N ALA A 58 -5.45 3.89 -11.45
CA ALA A 58 -4.62 3.40 -10.37
C ALA A 58 -3.16 3.21 -10.79
N THR A 59 -2.95 2.62 -11.96
CA THR A 59 -1.62 2.39 -12.52
C THR A 59 -0.91 3.71 -12.80
N ASP A 60 -1.55 4.65 -13.48
CA ASP A 60 -0.98 5.97 -13.78
C ASP A 60 -0.57 6.72 -12.50
N ILE A 61 -1.44 6.72 -11.48
CA ILE A 61 -1.13 7.37 -10.19
C ILE A 61 0.05 6.67 -9.51
N CYS A 62 0.06 5.34 -9.43
CA CYS A 62 1.16 4.61 -8.79
C CYS A 62 2.50 4.88 -9.50
N ASN A 63 2.49 4.93 -10.83
CA ASN A 63 3.69 5.22 -11.61
C ASN A 63 4.20 6.64 -11.35
N GLU A 64 3.31 7.63 -11.43
CA GLU A 64 3.69 9.02 -11.19
C GLU A 64 4.18 9.22 -9.74
N LEU A 65 3.63 8.48 -8.78
CA LEU A 65 4.13 8.48 -7.41
C LEU A 65 5.54 7.89 -7.31
N ILE A 66 5.82 6.76 -7.97
CA ILE A 66 7.20 6.23 -8.00
C ILE A 66 8.14 7.23 -8.66
N GLU A 67 7.79 7.78 -9.82
CA GLU A 67 8.62 8.75 -10.53
C GLU A 67 8.94 9.99 -9.68
N LYS A 68 7.97 10.49 -8.90
CA LYS A 68 8.18 11.65 -8.01
C LYS A 68 8.91 11.31 -6.72
N CYS A 69 8.68 10.12 -6.18
CA CYS A 69 9.21 9.69 -4.88
C CYS A 69 10.52 8.92 -5.01
N THR A 70 11.06 8.70 -6.22
CA THR A 70 12.31 7.99 -6.44
C THR A 70 13.29 8.75 -7.33
N ILE A 71 14.57 8.42 -7.18
CA ILE A 71 15.64 8.79 -8.10
C ILE A 71 16.27 7.50 -8.59
N LEU A 72 16.22 7.28 -9.90
CA LEU A 72 16.84 6.13 -10.56
C LEU A 72 18.11 6.60 -11.27
N GLU A 73 19.28 6.11 -10.84
CA GLU A 73 20.57 6.38 -11.50
C GLU A 73 21.01 5.13 -12.27
N ASN A 74 21.36 5.28 -13.56
CA ASN A 74 21.76 4.17 -14.44
C ASN A 74 20.73 3.03 -14.56
N LEU A 75 19.47 3.36 -14.37
CA LEU A 75 18.32 2.47 -14.46
C LEU A 75 17.14 3.30 -14.97
N LYS A 76 16.36 2.76 -15.91
CA LYS A 76 15.13 3.41 -16.35
C LYS A 76 13.91 2.85 -15.62
N TYR A 77 12.85 3.63 -15.53
CA TYR A 77 11.62 3.20 -14.87
C TYR A 77 11.04 1.93 -15.52
N GLU A 78 11.05 1.85 -16.84
CA GLU A 78 10.53 0.71 -17.61
C GLU A 78 11.39 -0.55 -17.48
N GLU A 79 12.60 -0.41 -16.94
CA GLU A 79 13.51 -1.53 -16.68
C GLU A 79 13.27 -2.18 -15.33
N LEU A 80 12.47 -1.56 -14.45
CA LEU A 80 12.11 -2.14 -13.15
C LEU A 80 11.35 -3.45 -13.32
N VAL A 81 11.84 -4.48 -12.63
CA VAL A 81 11.13 -5.74 -12.44
C VAL A 81 9.87 -5.48 -11.63
N LEU A 82 8.74 -6.11 -11.98
CA LEU A 82 7.47 -5.88 -11.30
C LEU A 82 7.55 -6.10 -9.78
N ALA A 83 8.22 -7.17 -9.36
CA ALA A 83 8.44 -7.49 -7.95
C ALA A 83 9.16 -6.36 -7.19
N ASP A 84 10.18 -5.76 -7.81
CA ASP A 84 10.94 -4.66 -7.20
C ASP A 84 10.13 -3.35 -7.22
N ARG A 85 9.34 -3.12 -8.26
CA ARG A 85 8.40 -2.00 -8.32
C ARG A 85 7.38 -2.07 -7.17
N GLU A 86 6.77 -3.24 -6.96
CA GLU A 86 5.86 -3.47 -5.84
C GLU A 86 6.56 -3.20 -4.49
N PHE A 87 7.78 -3.72 -4.32
CA PHE A 87 8.59 -3.46 -3.12
C PHE A 87 8.83 -1.96 -2.90
N ILE A 88 9.21 -1.21 -3.94
CA ILE A 88 9.45 0.24 -3.84
C ILE A 88 8.16 0.98 -3.43
N ILE A 89 7.00 0.60 -3.98
CA ILE A 89 5.71 1.17 -3.56
C ILE A 89 5.43 0.87 -2.08
N PHE A 90 5.65 -0.37 -1.62
CA PHE A 90 5.49 -0.72 -0.21
C PHE A 90 6.45 0.06 0.69
N TRP A 91 7.69 0.23 0.26
CA TRP A 91 8.68 1.05 0.95
C TRP A 91 8.19 2.50 1.08
N ILE A 92 7.70 3.11 -0.01
CA ILE A 92 7.15 4.48 0.00
C ILE A 92 5.96 4.55 0.96
N ARG A 93 5.03 3.58 0.89
CA ARG A 93 3.83 3.54 1.74
C ARG A 93 4.19 3.45 3.22
N LEU A 94 5.08 2.53 3.60
CA LEU A 94 5.54 2.34 4.98
C LEU A 94 6.23 3.57 5.56
N ASN A 95 6.99 4.30 4.73
CA ASN A 95 7.71 5.50 5.16
C ASN A 95 6.88 6.78 5.06
N SER A 96 5.70 6.74 4.43
CA SER A 96 4.81 7.91 4.33
C SER A 96 3.75 7.94 5.42
N PHE A 97 3.20 6.78 5.80
CA PHE A 97 2.08 6.69 6.74
C PHE A 97 2.50 5.98 8.04
N ILE A 98 2.56 6.70 9.15
CA ILE A 98 2.80 6.16 10.50
C ILE A 98 1.71 5.16 10.86
N ASN A 99 0.47 5.48 10.52
CA ASN A 99 -0.68 4.60 10.72
C ASN A 99 -0.99 3.78 9.46
N GLY A 100 0.03 3.49 8.62
CA GLY A 100 -0.08 2.79 7.36
C GLY A 100 -0.81 1.47 7.50
N ASN A 101 -2.12 1.50 7.30
CA ASN A 101 -2.99 0.36 7.50
C ASN A 101 -2.65 -0.71 6.47
N GLY A 102 -2.84 -1.96 6.88
CA GLY A 102 -2.57 -3.14 6.07
C GLY A 102 -3.60 -3.40 4.96
N PHE A 103 -3.76 -4.67 4.62
CA PHE A 103 -4.83 -5.16 3.77
C PHE A 103 -5.97 -5.71 4.65
N ASN A 104 -7.17 -5.18 4.47
CA ASN A 104 -8.37 -5.66 5.16
C ASN A 104 -8.88 -6.94 4.47
N VAL A 105 -8.84 -8.05 5.19
CA VAL A 105 -9.38 -9.33 4.74
C VAL A 105 -10.67 -9.63 5.49
N ILE A 106 -11.74 -9.87 4.73
CA ILE A 106 -13.05 -10.22 5.26
C ILE A 106 -13.38 -11.65 4.81
N ILE A 107 -13.55 -12.55 5.78
CA ILE A 107 -14.09 -13.90 5.55
C ILE A 107 -15.56 -13.87 6.02
N PRO A 108 -16.55 -13.85 5.10
CA PRO A 108 -17.95 -13.64 5.45
C PRO A 108 -18.51 -14.67 6.43
N SER A 109 -18.04 -15.92 6.35
CA SER A 109 -18.47 -16.99 7.23
C SER A 109 -17.37 -18.01 7.48
N CYS A 110 -16.96 -18.15 8.75
CA CYS A 110 -16.04 -19.21 9.17
C CYS A 110 -16.63 -20.60 8.88
N SER A 111 -15.85 -21.48 8.26
CA SER A 111 -16.29 -22.83 7.91
C SER A 111 -16.64 -23.72 9.11
N ALA A 112 -16.21 -23.39 10.34
CA ALA A 112 -16.58 -24.11 11.56
C ALA A 112 -17.74 -23.48 12.34
N CYS A 113 -17.61 -22.22 12.79
CA CYS A 113 -18.60 -21.59 13.68
C CYS A 113 -19.53 -20.58 12.98
N LYS A 114 -19.38 -20.39 11.67
CA LYS A 114 -20.16 -19.47 10.83
C LYS A 114 -20.02 -17.98 11.16
N SER A 115 -19.22 -17.59 12.16
CA SER A 115 -18.95 -16.17 12.45
C SER A 115 -18.20 -15.51 11.30
N ARG A 116 -18.48 -14.22 11.07
CA ARG A 116 -17.69 -13.35 10.19
C ARG A 116 -16.31 -13.11 10.81
N ILE A 117 -15.26 -13.08 9.98
CA ILE A 117 -13.89 -12.77 10.41
C ILE A 117 -13.45 -11.52 9.66
N GLU A 118 -12.97 -10.52 10.38
CA GLU A 118 -12.31 -9.34 9.83
C GLU A 118 -10.90 -9.30 10.39
N HIS A 119 -9.91 -9.19 9.51
CA HIS A 119 -8.51 -9.22 9.88
C HIS A 119 -7.73 -8.20 9.04
N ILE A 120 -6.73 -7.56 9.64
CA ILE A 120 -5.87 -6.60 8.96
C ILE A 120 -4.48 -7.21 8.86
N ILE A 121 -4.04 -7.52 7.64
CA ILE A 121 -2.67 -7.97 7.37
C ILE A 121 -1.80 -6.73 7.26
N LYS A 122 -1.01 -6.42 8.30
CA LYS A 122 -0.19 -5.20 8.30
C LYS A 122 0.90 -5.30 7.24
N LEU A 123 1.30 -4.15 6.69
CA LEU A 123 2.37 -4.07 5.71
C LEU A 123 3.71 -4.57 6.25
N VAL A 124 3.97 -4.34 7.55
CA VAL A 124 5.17 -4.83 8.24
C VAL A 124 5.21 -6.35 8.41
N ASP A 125 4.05 -7.01 8.30
CA ASP A 125 3.91 -8.47 8.40
C ASP A 125 3.96 -9.14 7.01
N LEU A 126 4.14 -8.36 5.92
CA LEU A 126 4.30 -8.92 4.59
C LEU A 126 5.68 -9.56 4.44
N GLU A 127 5.69 -10.80 3.99
CA GLU A 127 6.92 -11.52 3.67
C GLU A 127 7.26 -11.37 2.19
N PHE A 128 8.54 -11.20 1.89
CA PHE A 128 9.05 -11.18 0.53
C PHE A 128 9.80 -12.47 0.22
N VAL A 129 9.59 -13.00 -0.98
CA VAL A 129 10.38 -14.04 -1.62
C VAL A 129 11.46 -13.36 -2.43
N TYR A 130 12.71 -13.73 -2.15
CA TYR A 130 13.88 -13.17 -2.82
C TYR A 130 14.44 -14.15 -3.84
N LEU A 131 14.97 -13.62 -4.93
CA LEU A 131 15.69 -14.39 -5.91
C LEU A 131 17.07 -14.76 -5.35
N ASP A 132 17.16 -15.96 -4.76
CA ASP A 132 18.36 -16.42 -4.05
C ASP A 132 19.44 -17.02 -4.97
N HIS A 133 19.14 -17.20 -6.26
CA HIS A 133 20.04 -17.77 -7.25
C HIS A 133 20.04 -16.94 -8.55
N PRO A 134 21.03 -17.11 -9.44
CA PRO A 134 21.00 -16.47 -10.75
C PRO A 134 19.70 -16.80 -11.50
N PHE A 135 19.15 -15.80 -12.18
CA PHE A 135 17.98 -15.97 -13.04
C PHE A 135 18.32 -16.86 -14.23
N VAL A 136 17.52 -17.90 -14.47
CA VAL A 136 17.70 -18.83 -15.59
C VAL A 136 16.73 -18.47 -16.71
N ASN A 137 17.22 -17.76 -17.72
CA ASN A 137 16.40 -17.14 -18.77
C ASN A 137 15.92 -18.08 -19.89
N LYS A 138 15.99 -19.40 -19.71
CA LYS A 138 15.59 -20.40 -20.70
C LYS A 138 15.05 -21.66 -20.03
N VAL A 139 14.02 -22.24 -20.61
CA VAL A 139 13.43 -23.52 -20.20
C VAL A 139 13.29 -24.45 -21.39
N PHE A 140 13.63 -25.73 -21.24
CA PHE A 140 13.47 -26.73 -22.29
C PHE A 140 12.12 -27.45 -22.12
N LEU A 141 11.32 -27.48 -23.19
CA LEU A 141 10.02 -28.12 -23.26
C LEU A 141 10.16 -29.43 -24.06
N PRO A 142 10.22 -30.60 -23.39
CA PRO A 142 10.60 -31.86 -24.02
C PRO A 142 9.59 -32.38 -25.05
N ASP A 143 8.29 -32.23 -24.83
CA ASP A 143 7.30 -32.81 -25.75
C ASP A 143 7.26 -32.02 -27.07
N LEU A 144 7.48 -30.70 -26.99
CA LEU A 144 7.65 -29.84 -28.16
C LEU A 144 9.07 -29.85 -28.75
N GLY A 145 10.08 -30.28 -27.98
CA GLY A 145 11.48 -30.28 -28.40
C GLY A 145 12.08 -28.88 -28.59
N ILE A 146 11.56 -27.88 -27.88
CA ILE A 146 11.99 -26.47 -28.00
C ILE A 146 12.60 -25.93 -26.72
N THR A 147 13.47 -24.93 -26.84
CA THR A 147 13.92 -24.11 -25.70
C THR A 147 13.24 -22.76 -25.76
N LEU A 148 12.41 -22.47 -24.76
CA LEU A 148 11.66 -21.22 -24.65
C LEU A 148 12.49 -20.19 -23.87
N PRO A 149 12.76 -19.00 -24.44
CA PRO A 149 13.35 -17.89 -23.69
C PRO A 149 12.33 -17.31 -22.70
N ILE A 150 12.80 -17.00 -21.50
CA ILE A 150 12.00 -16.39 -20.45
C ILE A 150 12.67 -15.14 -19.87
N LYS A 151 11.86 -14.25 -19.32
CA LYS A 151 12.27 -13.02 -18.64
C LYS A 151 11.48 -12.84 -17.35
N MET A 152 12.00 -12.02 -16.44
CA MET A 152 11.16 -11.47 -15.38
C MET A 152 10.22 -10.41 -15.96
N PRO A 153 8.94 -10.42 -15.58
CA PRO A 153 8.00 -9.37 -15.94
C PRO A 153 8.51 -8.00 -15.52
N ARG A 154 8.41 -7.03 -16.42
CA ARG A 154 8.72 -5.61 -16.16
C ARG A 154 7.47 -4.77 -16.21
N TYR A 155 7.58 -3.52 -15.79
CA TYR A 155 6.46 -2.57 -15.81
C TYR A 155 5.69 -2.52 -17.14
N ASN A 156 6.38 -2.45 -18.29
CA ASN A 156 5.70 -2.40 -19.59
C ASN A 156 4.95 -3.70 -19.96
N ASP A 157 5.20 -4.80 -19.24
CA ASP A 157 4.51 -6.07 -19.46
C ASP A 157 3.16 -6.11 -18.69
N SER A 158 3.02 -5.36 -17.59
CA SER A 158 1.85 -5.42 -16.69
C SER A 158 0.63 -4.60 -17.14
N ILE A 159 0.59 -4.15 -18.40
CA ILE A 159 -0.54 -3.34 -18.92
C ILE A 159 -1.81 -4.20 -19.09
N TYR A 160 -1.71 -5.52 -18.91
CA TYR A 160 -2.83 -6.46 -19.02
C TYR A 160 -3.36 -6.82 -17.64
N GLU A 161 -4.68 -6.69 -17.44
CA GLU A 161 -5.35 -7.24 -16.26
C GLU A 161 -5.13 -8.76 -16.26
N ILE A 162 -4.38 -9.25 -15.28
CA ILE A 162 -4.11 -10.68 -15.10
C ILE A 162 -5.40 -11.30 -14.58
N ASN A 163 -6.08 -12.07 -15.44
CA ASN A 163 -7.36 -12.68 -15.08
C ASN A 163 -7.22 -14.12 -14.60
N ASP A 164 -6.13 -14.80 -14.97
CA ASP A 164 -5.86 -16.18 -14.60
C ASP A 164 -4.35 -16.51 -14.48
N ASP A 165 -4.06 -17.75 -14.05
CA ASP A 165 -2.70 -18.28 -13.94
C ASP A 165 -1.94 -18.29 -15.30
N ILE A 166 -2.64 -18.34 -16.43
CA ILE A 166 -2.02 -18.39 -17.77
C ILE A 166 -1.54 -17.00 -18.17
N ASP A 167 -2.34 -15.96 -17.91
CA ASP A 167 -1.95 -14.56 -18.13
C ASP A 167 -0.67 -14.22 -17.37
N GLU A 168 -0.53 -14.69 -16.13
CA GLU A 168 0.69 -14.50 -15.34
C GLU A 168 1.90 -15.17 -16.02
N ILE A 169 1.75 -16.41 -16.50
CA ILE A 169 2.80 -17.15 -17.21
C ILE A 169 3.19 -16.45 -18.53
N CYS A 170 2.23 -15.88 -19.27
CA CYS A 170 2.48 -15.13 -20.50
C CYS A 170 3.51 -14.00 -20.30
N LEU A 171 3.48 -13.32 -19.15
CA LEU A 171 4.38 -12.21 -18.85
C LEU A 171 5.85 -12.64 -18.77
N TYR A 172 6.10 -13.90 -18.42
CA TYR A 172 7.45 -14.46 -18.34
C TYR A 172 8.01 -14.88 -19.70
N ILE A 173 7.19 -14.98 -20.75
CA ILE A 173 7.66 -15.42 -22.07
C ILE A 173 8.37 -14.26 -22.80
N ASP A 174 9.66 -14.43 -23.08
CA ASP A 174 10.51 -13.42 -23.72
C ASP A 174 10.52 -13.57 -25.26
N THR A 175 9.40 -13.22 -25.88
CA THR A 175 9.22 -13.24 -27.33
C THR A 175 8.56 -11.96 -27.81
N ALA A 176 8.76 -11.60 -29.08
CA ALA A 176 8.08 -10.49 -29.74
C ALA A 176 6.58 -10.74 -30.00
N ASN A 177 6.07 -11.93 -29.70
CA ASN A 177 4.67 -12.31 -29.86
C ASN A 177 3.73 -11.46 -28.98
N THR A 178 2.50 -11.28 -29.45
CA THR A 178 1.42 -10.63 -28.70
C THR A 178 0.98 -11.46 -27.50
N MET A 179 0.26 -10.84 -26.55
CA MET A 179 -0.28 -11.57 -25.40
C MET A 179 -1.26 -12.69 -25.81
N GLU A 180 -2.09 -12.45 -26.82
CA GLU A 180 -3.02 -13.46 -27.35
C GLU A 180 -2.27 -14.67 -27.95
N GLU A 181 -1.19 -14.42 -28.69
CA GLU A 181 -0.33 -15.46 -29.24
C GLU A 181 0.37 -16.27 -28.13
N LYS A 182 0.85 -15.61 -27.08
CA LYS A 182 1.46 -16.27 -25.90
C LYS A 182 0.43 -17.10 -25.15
N TYR A 183 -0.77 -16.57 -24.93
CA TYR A 183 -1.87 -17.27 -24.27
C TYR A 183 -2.26 -18.53 -25.04
N THR A 184 -2.40 -18.38 -26.36
CA THR A 184 -2.71 -19.50 -27.27
C THR A 184 -1.60 -20.54 -27.24
N PHE A 185 -0.33 -20.12 -27.24
CA PHE A 185 0.81 -21.03 -27.12
C PHE A 185 0.75 -21.83 -25.81
N ILE A 186 0.58 -21.17 -24.66
CA ILE A 186 0.53 -21.82 -23.34
C ILE A 186 -0.67 -22.76 -23.25
N SER A 187 -1.83 -22.33 -23.74
CA SER A 187 -3.07 -23.12 -23.71
C SER A 187 -3.00 -24.42 -24.53
N ASN A 188 -2.10 -24.46 -25.52
CA ASN A 188 -1.88 -25.64 -26.36
C ASN A 188 -0.68 -26.50 -25.92
N LEU A 189 0.00 -26.13 -24.83
CA LEU A 189 1.06 -26.97 -24.27
C LEU A 189 0.49 -28.32 -23.78
N THR A 190 1.30 -29.37 -23.89
CA THR A 190 1.00 -30.63 -23.21
C THR A 190 1.04 -30.39 -21.69
N ALA A 191 0.35 -31.23 -20.93
CA ALA A 191 0.37 -31.12 -19.47
C ALA A 191 1.79 -31.21 -18.88
N ASN A 192 2.66 -32.01 -19.50
CA ASN A 192 4.06 -32.16 -19.07
C ASN A 192 4.86 -30.88 -19.32
N ASP A 193 4.83 -30.34 -20.55
CA ASP A 193 5.54 -29.11 -20.89
C ASP A 193 5.01 -27.90 -20.10
N PHE A 194 3.70 -27.82 -19.87
CA PHE A 194 3.09 -26.79 -19.04
C PHE A 194 3.59 -26.86 -17.58
N MET A 195 3.66 -28.06 -16.99
CA MET A 195 4.15 -28.24 -15.62
C MET A 195 5.64 -27.90 -15.50
N ILE A 196 6.45 -28.23 -16.50
CA ILE A 196 7.88 -27.86 -16.55
C ILE A 196 8.03 -26.33 -16.62
N LEU A 197 7.28 -25.67 -17.50
CA LEU A 197 7.27 -24.21 -17.61
C LEU A 197 6.86 -23.56 -16.28
N LYS A 198 5.76 -24.02 -15.67
CA LYS A 198 5.25 -23.49 -14.40
C LYS A 198 6.26 -23.68 -13.26
N ALA A 199 6.88 -24.86 -13.16
CA ALA A 199 7.91 -25.12 -12.16
C ALA A 199 9.13 -24.21 -12.36
N HIS A 200 9.59 -24.05 -13.60
CA HIS A 200 10.72 -23.17 -13.91
C HIS A 200 10.43 -21.71 -13.58
N ILE A 201 9.21 -21.21 -13.84
CA ILE A 201 8.79 -19.86 -13.46
C ILE A 201 8.73 -19.73 -11.92
N ALA A 202 8.16 -20.72 -11.23
CA ALA A 202 8.07 -20.73 -9.78
C ALA A 202 9.46 -20.73 -9.11
N ASP A 203 10.43 -21.47 -9.65
CA ASP A 203 11.81 -21.46 -9.18
C ASP A 203 12.46 -20.07 -9.36
N ASN A 204 12.10 -19.35 -10.43
CA ASN A 204 12.58 -17.99 -10.66
C ASN A 204 11.67 -16.92 -10.02
N TYR A 205 10.65 -17.27 -9.23
CA TYR A 205 9.74 -16.28 -8.68
C TYR A 205 10.40 -15.45 -7.57
N CYS A 206 10.14 -14.15 -7.57
CA CYS A 206 10.43 -13.25 -6.46
C CYS A 206 9.31 -12.21 -6.33
N GLY A 207 9.10 -11.66 -5.14
CA GLY A 207 8.04 -10.70 -4.86
C GLY A 207 7.37 -10.90 -3.50
N VAL A 208 6.23 -10.27 -3.28
CA VAL A 208 5.48 -10.37 -2.03
C VAL A 208 4.71 -11.69 -1.93
N LYS A 209 4.78 -12.38 -0.80
CA LYS A 209 3.91 -13.55 -0.53
C LYS A 209 2.46 -13.09 -0.39
N LYS A 210 1.58 -13.70 -1.20
CA LYS A 210 0.15 -13.36 -1.25
C LYS A 210 -0.72 -14.29 -0.40
N ASP A 211 -0.19 -15.42 0.05
CA ASP A 211 -0.92 -16.41 0.85
C ASP A 211 -0.69 -16.20 2.36
N PHE A 212 -1.79 -16.09 3.11
CA PHE A 212 -1.79 -15.86 4.56
C PHE A 212 -2.68 -16.88 5.27
N THR A 213 -2.27 -17.26 6.48
CA THR A 213 -3.09 -18.09 7.37
C THR A 213 -3.76 -17.21 8.43
N ILE A 214 -5.08 -17.07 8.36
CA ILE A 214 -5.88 -16.31 9.32
C ILE A 214 -6.55 -17.26 10.30
N THR A 215 -6.43 -16.98 11.60
CA THR A 215 -7.11 -17.74 12.66
C THR A 215 -8.43 -17.08 13.04
N CYS A 216 -9.52 -17.85 13.03
CA CYS A 216 -10.82 -17.37 13.47
C CYS A 216 -10.79 -17.00 14.96
N PRO A 217 -11.13 -15.76 15.35
CA PRO A 217 -11.06 -15.34 16.75
C PRO A 217 -12.11 -16.04 17.64
N THR A 218 -13.18 -16.57 17.04
CA THR A 218 -14.29 -17.20 17.78
C THR A 218 -14.02 -18.68 18.09
N CYS A 219 -13.44 -19.43 17.16
CA CYS A 219 -13.30 -20.89 17.29
C CYS A 219 -11.87 -21.43 17.09
N GLY A 220 -10.91 -20.56 16.75
CA GLY A 220 -9.52 -20.95 16.53
C GLY A 220 -9.23 -21.70 15.22
N LYS A 221 -10.24 -21.94 14.37
CA LYS A 221 -10.01 -22.57 13.06
C LYS A 221 -9.20 -21.65 12.14
N THR A 222 -8.22 -22.21 11.44
CA THR A 222 -7.40 -21.49 10.47
C THR A 222 -8.01 -21.49 9.08
N HIS A 223 -7.70 -20.45 8.32
CA HIS A 223 -8.16 -20.21 6.96
C HIS A 223 -6.97 -19.72 6.12
N ASN A 224 -6.72 -20.38 5.00
CA ASN A 224 -5.77 -19.86 4.01
C ASN A 224 -6.50 -18.84 3.15
N VAL A 225 -5.97 -17.64 3.06
CA VAL A 225 -6.48 -16.57 2.22
C VAL A 225 -5.37 -16.11 1.29
N LYS A 226 -5.74 -15.80 0.04
CA LYS A 226 -4.85 -15.13 -0.89
C LYS A 226 -5.29 -13.68 -0.98
N ILE A 227 -4.38 -12.74 -0.72
CA ILE A 227 -4.64 -11.33 -0.97
C ILE A 227 -4.31 -11.00 -2.42
N GLU A 228 -5.18 -10.21 -3.05
CA GLU A 228 -4.86 -9.59 -4.31
C GLU A 228 -4.01 -8.36 -4.03
N ILE A 229 -2.89 -8.22 -4.72
CA ILE A 229 -2.03 -7.03 -4.68
C ILE A 229 -1.94 -6.53 -6.11
N SER A 230 -2.44 -5.32 -6.32
CA SER A 230 -2.45 -4.62 -7.61
C SER A 230 -2.41 -3.12 -7.36
N ASP A 231 -2.13 -2.32 -8.39
CA ASP A 231 -2.11 -0.85 -8.28
C ASP A 231 -3.42 -0.29 -7.72
N LYS A 232 -4.56 -0.99 -7.94
CA LYS A 232 -5.89 -0.60 -7.43
C LYS A 232 -6.00 -0.66 -5.91
N ASN A 233 -5.18 -1.48 -5.24
CA ASN A 233 -5.27 -1.70 -3.79
C ASN A 233 -3.93 -1.56 -3.05
N LEU A 234 -2.84 -1.25 -3.76
CA LEU A 234 -1.52 -0.98 -3.19
C LEU A 234 -1.51 0.22 -2.24
N PHE A 235 -2.41 1.18 -2.44
CA PHE A 235 -2.70 2.24 -1.48
C PHE A 235 -4.15 2.13 -1.00
N SER A 236 -4.37 2.30 0.29
CA SER A 236 -5.74 2.47 0.81
C SER A 236 -6.31 3.78 0.27
N LYS A 237 -7.64 3.82 0.03
CA LYS A 237 -8.33 5.04 -0.37
C LYS A 237 -8.06 6.15 0.65
N VAL A 238 -7.39 7.21 0.21
CA VAL A 238 -7.13 8.41 1.01
C VAL A 238 -8.26 9.42 0.75
N ASP A 239 -8.82 9.97 1.81
CA ASP A 239 -9.89 10.97 1.71
C ASP A 239 -9.30 12.39 1.76
N LEU A 240 -9.49 13.16 0.69
CA LEU A 240 -9.03 14.55 0.60
C LEU A 240 -9.61 15.41 1.72
N LEU A 241 -10.86 15.17 2.14
CA LEU A 241 -11.45 15.93 3.24
C LEU A 241 -10.70 15.67 4.55
N GLN A 242 -10.37 14.41 4.84
CA GLN A 242 -9.60 14.05 6.03
C GLN A 242 -8.18 14.65 6.02
N ILE A 243 -7.54 14.74 4.86
CA ILE A 243 -6.25 15.44 4.70
C ILE A 243 -6.41 16.92 5.10
N LEU A 244 -7.41 17.60 4.54
CA LEU A 244 -7.63 19.03 4.79
C LEU A 244 -8.06 19.31 6.23
N GLU A 245 -8.87 18.45 6.83
CA GLU A 245 -9.25 18.53 8.23
C GLU A 245 -8.04 18.35 9.15
N THR A 246 -7.17 17.38 8.85
CA THR A 246 -5.91 17.15 9.57
C THR A 246 -5.03 18.39 9.53
N ILE A 247 -4.77 18.94 8.35
CA ILE A 247 -3.98 20.17 8.17
C ILE A 247 -4.61 21.36 8.92
N THR A 248 -5.93 21.53 8.79
CA THR A 248 -6.66 22.64 9.44
C THR A 248 -6.59 22.52 10.96
N ARG A 249 -6.76 21.31 11.49
CA ARG A 249 -6.64 21.03 12.92
C ARG A 249 -5.23 21.33 13.39
N ILE A 250 -4.20 20.92 12.64
CA ILE A 250 -2.81 21.24 12.98
C ILE A 250 -2.61 22.75 13.09
N ALA A 251 -3.01 23.50 12.07
CA ALA A 251 -2.89 24.95 12.06
C ALA A 251 -3.61 25.62 13.24
N LYS A 252 -4.81 25.14 13.60
CA LYS A 252 -5.60 25.69 14.71
C LYS A 252 -4.92 25.53 16.08
N TYR A 253 -4.32 24.38 16.35
CA TYR A 253 -3.80 24.05 17.69
C TYR A 253 -2.30 24.32 17.87
N SER A 254 -1.51 24.30 16.80
CA SER A 254 -0.05 24.51 16.85
C SER A 254 0.40 25.84 16.24
N ASN A 255 -0.47 26.57 15.55
CA ASN A 255 -0.13 27.73 14.72
C ASN A 255 0.92 27.42 13.62
N LEU A 256 1.09 26.14 13.25
CA LEU A 256 1.93 25.71 12.14
C LEU A 256 1.18 25.78 10.81
N GLN A 257 1.83 26.30 9.79
CA GLN A 257 1.30 26.29 8.42
C GLN A 257 1.90 25.14 7.63
N ILE A 258 1.11 24.08 7.46
CA ILE A 258 1.50 22.92 6.65
C ILE A 258 1.42 23.31 5.17
N THR A 259 2.54 23.15 4.46
CA THR A 259 2.61 23.40 3.01
C THR A 259 2.56 22.09 2.23
N ASN A 260 2.42 22.20 0.91
CA ASN A 260 2.41 21.05 0.00
C ASN A 260 3.74 20.27 -0.01
N GLU A 261 4.85 20.89 0.42
CA GLU A 261 6.19 20.29 0.42
C GLU A 261 6.52 19.54 1.71
N TRP A 262 5.68 19.64 2.74
CA TRP A 262 5.89 18.90 3.99
C TRP A 262 5.81 17.39 3.75
N ALA A 263 6.68 16.63 4.40
CA ALA A 263 6.60 15.18 4.36
C ALA A 263 5.34 14.73 5.12
N TRP A 264 4.56 13.83 4.53
CA TRP A 264 3.30 13.39 5.13
C TRP A 264 3.49 12.72 6.50
N VAL A 265 4.61 12.00 6.67
CA VAL A 265 4.98 11.39 7.96
C VAL A 265 5.12 12.44 9.07
N GLU A 266 5.63 13.63 8.76
CA GLU A 266 5.73 14.74 9.73
C GLU A 266 4.35 15.30 10.08
N VAL A 267 3.46 15.40 9.09
CA VAL A 267 2.07 15.81 9.30
C VAL A 267 1.34 14.84 10.22
N GLU A 268 1.53 13.53 10.04
CA GLU A 268 0.93 12.52 10.92
C GLU A 268 1.53 12.55 12.33
N ALA A 269 2.83 12.81 12.47
CA ALA A 269 3.48 12.97 13.77
C ALA A 269 2.91 14.19 14.53
N GLU A 270 2.82 15.35 13.87
CA GLU A 270 2.19 16.54 14.44
C GLU A 270 0.73 16.30 14.82
N GLN A 271 0.00 15.54 14.00
CA GLN A 271 -1.36 15.17 14.31
C GLN A 271 -1.47 14.32 15.59
N GLN A 272 -0.54 13.39 15.84
CA GLN A 272 -0.52 12.61 17.07
C GLN A 272 -0.25 13.50 18.30
N ILE A 273 0.68 14.45 18.19
CA ILE A 273 0.98 15.41 19.26
C ILE A 273 -0.27 16.22 19.61
N ILE A 274 -0.96 16.75 18.60
CA ILE A 274 -2.15 17.58 18.80
C ILE A 274 -3.32 16.79 19.38
N ASN A 275 -3.51 15.53 18.96
CA ASN A 275 -4.54 14.67 19.57
C ASN A 275 -4.28 14.49 21.06
N LYS A 276 -3.02 14.25 21.47
CA LYS A 276 -2.64 14.12 22.86
C LYS A 276 -2.87 15.43 23.65
N MET A 277 -2.54 16.58 23.07
CA MET A 277 -2.82 17.89 23.71
C MET A 277 -4.32 18.11 23.95
N ILE A 278 -5.16 17.77 22.97
CA ILE A 278 -6.62 17.88 23.08
C ILE A 278 -7.16 16.93 24.16
N GLU A 279 -6.65 15.70 24.23
CA GLU A 279 -7.03 14.73 25.26
C GLU A 279 -6.71 15.26 26.66
N GLU A 280 -5.50 15.78 26.87
CA GLU A 280 -5.06 16.35 28.15
C GLU A 280 -5.90 17.57 28.57
N GLU A 281 -6.21 18.48 27.63
CA GLU A 281 -7.07 19.65 27.86
C GLU A 281 -8.51 19.22 28.25
N ASN A 282 -9.07 18.24 27.54
CA ASN A 282 -10.40 17.71 27.83
C ASN A 282 -10.46 17.04 29.20
N GLU A 283 -9.43 16.28 29.59
CA GLU A 283 -9.33 15.70 30.93
C GLU A 283 -9.27 16.77 32.02
N ALA A 284 -8.51 17.85 31.82
CA ALA A 284 -8.43 18.96 32.76
C ALA A 284 -9.80 19.65 32.92
N ASN A 285 -10.46 19.99 31.81
CA ASN A 285 -11.78 20.61 31.81
C ASN A 285 -12.84 19.74 32.51
N ASN A 286 -12.82 18.43 32.25
CA ASN A 286 -13.74 17.49 32.89
C ASN A 286 -13.52 17.40 34.41
N LYS A 287 -12.27 17.44 34.87
CA LYS A 287 -11.93 17.49 36.31
C LYS A 287 -12.44 18.79 36.95
N GLU A 288 -12.32 19.93 36.26
CA GLU A 288 -12.85 21.20 36.74
C GLU A 288 -14.38 21.21 36.82
N ILE A 289 -15.06 20.70 35.79
CA ILE A 289 -16.53 20.56 35.79
C ILE A 289 -16.99 19.65 36.94
N ALA A 290 -16.31 18.52 37.17
CA ALA A 290 -16.62 17.61 38.27
C ALA A 290 -16.44 18.30 39.65
N LYS A 291 -15.34 19.05 39.82
CA LYS A 291 -15.08 19.83 41.04
C LYS A 291 -16.17 20.89 41.25
N ALA A 292 -16.55 21.63 40.21
CA ALA A 292 -17.62 22.63 40.28
C ALA A 292 -18.97 21.99 40.68
N LYS A 293 -19.33 20.84 40.09
CA LYS A 293 -20.56 20.10 40.43
C LYS A 293 -20.57 19.62 41.88
N SER A 294 -19.42 19.17 42.43
CA SER A 294 -19.32 18.72 43.82
C SER A 294 -19.45 19.85 44.86
N GLN A 295 -19.24 21.10 44.44
CA GLN A 295 -19.30 22.29 45.29
C GLN A 295 -20.64 23.05 45.17
N MET A 296 -21.53 22.65 44.25
CA MET A 296 -22.87 23.24 44.18
C MET A 296 -23.70 22.76 45.39
N PRO A 297 -24.29 23.69 46.18
CA PRO A 297 -25.14 23.31 47.30
C PRO A 297 -26.33 22.48 46.79
N ASN A 298 -26.66 21.41 47.51
CA ASN A 298 -27.90 20.65 47.30
C ASN A 298 -29.07 21.62 47.51
N ILE A 299 -29.59 22.19 46.43
CA ILE A 299 -30.82 22.99 46.49
C ILE A 299 -31.93 21.97 46.77
N PRO A 300 -32.58 22.00 47.95
CA PRO A 300 -33.63 21.05 48.26
C PRO A 300 -34.73 21.20 47.21
N HIS A 301 -35.14 20.07 46.62
CA HIS A 301 -36.21 20.02 45.63
C HIS A 301 -37.39 20.86 46.11
N ALA A 302 -37.67 21.95 45.40
CA ALA A 302 -38.89 22.72 45.60
C ALA A 302 -40.07 21.74 45.50
N THR A 303 -40.78 21.56 46.61
CA THR A 303 -42.02 20.81 46.68
C THR A 303 -42.92 21.25 45.54
N LYS A 304 -43.32 20.29 44.69
CA LYS A 304 -44.27 20.52 43.59
C LYS A 304 -45.44 21.36 44.11
N PRO A 305 -45.78 22.50 43.49
CA PRO A 305 -46.95 23.26 43.89
C PRO A 305 -48.17 22.33 43.74
N SER A 306 -48.90 22.14 44.84
CA SER A 306 -50.18 21.45 44.86
C SER A 306 -51.12 22.18 43.91
N MET A 307 -51.58 21.51 42.85
CA MET A 307 -52.61 22.06 41.96
C MET A 307 -53.85 22.41 42.80
N PRO A 308 -54.41 23.63 42.68
CA PRO A 308 -55.68 23.94 43.31
C PRO A 308 -56.79 23.11 42.66
N SER A 309 -57.57 22.42 43.49
CA SER A 309 -58.77 21.69 43.10
C SER A 309 -59.76 22.64 42.41
N MET A 310 -60.13 22.34 41.17
CA MET A 310 -61.22 23.04 40.47
C MET A 310 -62.55 22.77 41.19
N PRO A 311 -63.39 23.80 41.43
CA PRO A 311 -64.74 23.60 41.92
C PRO A 311 -65.64 23.00 40.82
N HIS A 312 -66.42 21.98 41.18
CA HIS A 312 -67.47 21.41 40.35
C HIS A 312 -68.59 22.43 40.12
N LEU A 313 -68.86 22.71 38.84
CA LEU A 313 -70.13 23.20 38.30
C LEU A 313 -70.40 22.45 36.99
#